data_AF-A0A937VA85-F1
#
_entry.id   AF-A0A937VA85-F1
#
_cell.length_a   1.000
_cell.length_b   1.000
_cell.length_c   1.000
_cell.angle_alpha   90.00
_cell.angle_beta   90.00
_cell.angle_gamma   90.00
#
_symmetry.space_group_name_H-M   'P 1'
#
loop_
_entity.id
_entity.type
_entity.pdbx_description
1 polymer ?
#
loop_
_entity_poly.entity_id
_entity_poly.type
_entity_poly.pdbx_seq_one_letter_code
_entity_poly.pdbx_strand_id
1 'polypeptide(L)'
;MGRTPAHEGLTPPVVDRPKRAAAKEAKRRGKLVIVESPAKARTIGRFLGKGYSVKASVGHVRDLLRSQLSVDVENGFTPKYRVPNEKREVVKSLAAEAAKAEEIYLATDPDREGEAIAWHLMEAAQIEPERARRVSFHEITKEAVAEAFENPRPLDLRLVDAQQGRRVLDRLVGYSISPILWSKVRSRLSAGRVQSAALRMVVDREREVQKFEPVEYWTVDADLLSDVHPPAFRARLTRIDGEAPVIPSQAAVAPVLEALKSAALT
;
A
#
# COMPACT_ATOMS: atom_id res chain seq x y z
N MET A 1 -44.79 -11.22 21.20
CA MET A 1 -45.98 -11.71 20.48
C MET A 1 -45.54 -12.53 19.28
N GLY A 2 -46.24 -13.62 18.98
CA GLY A 2 -46.03 -14.38 17.74
C GLY A 2 -46.69 -13.70 16.54
N ARG A 3 -46.24 -14.02 15.32
CA ARG A 3 -46.87 -13.56 14.07
C ARG A 3 -48.08 -14.43 13.76
N THR A 4 -49.23 -14.10 14.34
CA THR A 4 -50.52 -14.70 13.99
C THR A 4 -51.50 -13.59 13.59
N PRO A 5 -52.55 -13.91 12.79
CA PRO A 5 -53.55 -12.92 12.35
C PRO A 5 -54.23 -12.19 13.51
N ALA A 6 -54.36 -12.85 14.66
CA ALA A 6 -54.92 -12.26 15.89
C ALA A 6 -54.07 -11.12 16.49
N HIS A 7 -52.84 -10.90 16.01
CA HIS A 7 -51.96 -9.83 16.46
C HIS A 7 -51.76 -8.71 15.41
N GLU A 8 -52.46 -8.74 14.27
CA GLU A 8 -52.46 -7.63 13.31
C GLU A 8 -53.18 -6.41 13.92
N GLY A 9 -52.49 -5.28 13.98
CA GLY A 9 -53.03 -4.01 14.50
C GLY A 9 -52.89 -3.81 16.01
N LEU A 10 -52.41 -4.79 16.77
CA LEU A 10 -52.11 -4.63 18.19
C LEU A 10 -50.72 -4.03 18.38
N THR A 11 -50.64 -2.90 19.09
CA THR A 11 -49.36 -2.35 19.54
C THR A 11 -48.70 -3.31 20.52
N PRO A 12 -47.43 -3.74 20.28
CA PRO A 12 -46.71 -4.57 21.23
C PRO A 12 -46.66 -3.90 22.61
N PRO A 13 -46.86 -4.65 23.72
CA PRO A 13 -46.70 -4.07 25.05
C PRO A 13 -45.28 -3.53 25.16
N VAL A 14 -45.18 -2.30 25.65
CA VAL A 14 -43.90 -1.69 26.00
C VAL A 14 -43.33 -2.53 27.13
N VAL A 15 -42.41 -3.42 26.80
CA VAL A 15 -41.62 -4.11 27.82
C VAL A 15 -40.72 -3.02 28.40
N ASP A 16 -41.09 -2.53 29.58
CA ASP A 16 -40.24 -1.64 30.37
C ASP A 16 -39.05 -2.48 30.87
N ARG A 17 -38.12 -2.74 29.95
CA ARG A 17 -36.83 -3.32 30.30
C ARG A 17 -36.17 -2.25 31.17
N PRO A 18 -35.79 -2.56 32.42
CA PRO A 18 -35.07 -1.59 33.21
C PRO A 18 -33.92 -1.07 32.36
N LYS A 19 -33.88 0.26 32.14
CA LYS A 19 -32.71 0.92 31.55
C LYS A 19 -31.53 0.36 32.30
N ARG A 20 -30.67 -0.38 31.59
CA ARG A 20 -29.43 -0.93 32.15
C ARG A 20 -28.79 0.24 32.88
N ALA A 21 -28.72 0.18 34.21
CA ALA A 21 -28.22 1.26 35.02
C ALA A 21 -26.93 1.73 34.36
N ALA A 22 -26.85 3.03 34.01
CA ALA A 22 -25.65 3.60 33.43
C ALA A 22 -24.49 3.11 34.31
N ALA A 23 -23.62 2.28 33.73
CA ALA A 23 -22.52 1.73 34.48
C ALA A 23 -21.79 2.93 35.08
N LYS A 24 -21.70 2.99 36.42
CA LYS A 24 -20.90 4.01 37.12
C LYS A 24 -19.61 4.16 36.32
N GLU A 25 -19.39 5.35 35.76
CA GLU A 25 -18.21 5.64 34.95
C GLU A 25 -16.98 5.26 35.78
N ALA A 26 -16.37 4.13 35.44
CA ALA A 26 -15.16 3.70 36.09
C ALA A 26 -14.11 4.78 35.83
N LYS A 27 -13.50 5.32 36.89
CA LYS A 27 -12.49 6.37 36.78
C LYS A 27 -11.37 5.90 35.86
N ARG A 28 -11.35 6.43 34.64
CA ARG A 28 -10.33 6.16 33.61
C ARG A 28 -8.96 6.61 34.13
N ARG A 29 -7.91 5.86 33.81
CA ARG A 29 -6.53 6.16 34.23
C ARG A 29 -5.52 5.69 33.17
N GLY A 30 -4.45 6.44 33.02
CA GLY A 30 -3.29 6.04 32.22
C GLY A 30 -3.43 6.33 30.72
N LYS A 31 -2.33 6.11 29.99
CA LYS A 31 -2.21 6.44 28.56
C LYS A 31 -2.08 5.16 27.74
N LEU A 32 -2.94 4.99 26.73
CA LEU A 32 -2.87 3.87 25.79
C LEU A 32 -2.24 4.34 24.48
N VAL A 33 -1.31 3.58 23.93
CA VAL A 33 -0.72 3.80 22.61
C VAL A 33 -1.08 2.64 21.72
N ILE A 34 -1.69 2.91 20.56
CA ILE A 34 -2.03 1.90 19.57
C ILE A 34 -1.16 2.12 18.34
N VAL A 35 -0.41 1.08 17.95
CA VAL A 35 0.46 1.06 16.77
C VAL A 35 0.03 -0.03 15.81
N GLU A 36 0.52 0.01 14.57
CA GLU A 36 0.11 -0.98 13.57
C GLU A 36 0.69 -2.38 13.81
N SER A 37 1.97 -2.48 14.19
CA SER A 37 2.69 -3.76 14.23
C SER A 37 3.25 -4.10 15.63
N PRO A 38 3.32 -5.40 16.00
CA PRO A 38 3.91 -5.82 17.27
C PRO A 38 5.38 -5.39 17.44
N ALA A 39 6.14 -5.32 16.35
CA ALA A 39 7.53 -4.87 16.36
C ALA A 39 7.64 -3.40 16.79
N LYS A 40 6.81 -2.52 16.22
CA LYS A 40 6.72 -1.11 16.63
C LYS A 40 6.31 -0.99 18.09
N ALA A 41 5.35 -1.81 18.55
CA ALA A 41 4.87 -1.77 19.93
C ALA A 41 6.00 -2.03 20.93
N ARG A 42 6.86 -3.03 20.64
CA ARG A 42 8.03 -3.34 21.48
C ARG A 42 9.05 -2.21 21.52
N THR A 43 9.35 -1.58 20.37
CA THR A 43 10.34 -0.50 20.32
C THR A 43 9.83 0.77 20.99
N ILE A 44 8.61 1.21 20.67
CA ILE A 44 8.01 2.41 21.25
C ILE A 44 7.78 2.25 22.76
N GLY A 45 7.36 1.05 23.20
CA GLY A 45 7.22 0.75 24.63
C GLY A 45 8.53 0.90 25.41
N ARG A 46 9.69 0.61 24.81
CA ARG A 46 11.01 0.84 25.44
C ARG A 46 11.33 2.33 25.59
N PHE A 47 10.88 3.18 24.67
CA PHE A 47 11.17 4.62 24.72
C PHE A 47 10.22 5.38 25.66
N LEU A 48 8.94 5.02 25.69
CA LEU A 48 7.93 5.72 26.50
C LEU A 48 7.90 5.32 27.98
N GLY A 49 8.40 4.11 28.32
CA GLY A 49 8.49 3.65 29.70
C GLY A 49 7.14 3.25 30.34
N LYS A 50 7.11 3.20 31.69
CA LYS A 50 6.01 2.60 32.48
C LYS A 50 4.70 3.40 32.49
N GLY A 51 4.70 4.64 31.99
CA GLY A 51 3.50 5.50 31.96
C GLY A 51 2.51 5.18 30.82
N TYR A 52 2.93 4.36 29.86
CA TYR A 52 2.17 4.05 28.65
C TYR A 52 1.92 2.55 28.50
N SER A 53 0.66 2.18 28.22
CA SER A 53 0.31 0.84 27.74
C SER A 53 0.40 0.85 26.22
N VAL A 54 1.29 0.06 25.62
CA VAL A 54 1.44 0.01 24.15
C VAL A 54 0.85 -1.28 23.59
N LYS A 55 -0.07 -1.17 22.64
CA LYS A 55 -0.77 -2.29 21.99
C LYS A 55 -0.67 -2.18 20.47
N ALA A 56 -0.74 -3.32 19.78
CA ALA A 56 -0.70 -3.38 18.32
C ALA A 56 -2.07 -3.75 17.74
N SER A 57 -2.49 -3.08 16.65
CA SER A 57 -3.70 -3.42 15.88
C SER A 57 -3.50 -4.59 14.92
N VAL A 58 -2.24 -4.91 14.61
CA VAL A 58 -1.85 -5.91 13.62
C VAL A 58 -2.39 -5.53 12.24
N GLY A 59 -2.12 -4.31 11.78
CA GLY A 59 -2.59 -3.79 10.50
C GLY A 59 -4.00 -3.20 10.56
N HIS A 60 -4.72 -3.33 9.43
CA HIS A 60 -6.11 -2.90 9.30
C HIS A 60 -7.05 -3.76 10.16
N VAL A 61 -7.95 -3.10 10.89
CA VAL A 61 -8.94 -3.74 11.77
C VAL A 61 -10.33 -3.85 11.15
N ARG A 62 -10.60 -3.05 10.12
CA ARG A 62 -11.86 -3.05 9.35
C ARG A 62 -11.53 -3.19 7.86
N ASP A 63 -12.42 -3.84 7.12
CA ASP A 63 -12.38 -3.90 5.66
C ASP A 63 -13.80 -3.99 5.09
N LEU A 64 -13.93 -3.70 3.79
CA LEU A 64 -15.14 -3.90 3.02
C LEU A 64 -15.48 -5.40 2.92
N LEU A 65 -16.77 -5.78 2.94
CA LEU A 65 -17.14 -7.19 2.79
C LEU A 65 -16.68 -7.72 1.42
N ARG A 66 -16.10 -8.91 1.40
CA ARG A 66 -15.59 -9.52 0.15
C ARG A 66 -16.69 -10.08 -0.74
N SER A 67 -17.82 -10.50 -0.14
CA SER A 67 -18.92 -11.18 -0.84
C SER A 67 -19.83 -10.25 -1.64
N GLN A 68 -19.77 -8.94 -1.41
CA GLN A 68 -20.63 -7.94 -2.04
C GLN A 68 -19.86 -6.65 -2.28
N LEU A 69 -20.36 -5.79 -3.17
CA LEU A 69 -19.71 -4.52 -3.51
C LEU A 69 -19.32 -3.71 -2.26
N SER A 70 -20.20 -3.67 -1.26
CA SER A 70 -19.99 -2.99 0.04
C SER A 70 -19.79 -1.48 -0.07
N VAL A 71 -20.23 -0.90 -1.18
CA VAL A 71 -20.26 0.54 -1.43
C VAL A 71 -21.66 0.87 -1.92
N ASP A 72 -22.30 1.84 -1.27
CA ASP A 72 -23.61 2.33 -1.68
C ASP A 72 -23.45 3.42 -2.75
N VAL A 73 -23.57 3.03 -4.02
CA VAL A 73 -23.33 3.92 -5.17
C VAL A 73 -24.43 4.97 -5.31
N GLU A 74 -25.65 4.68 -4.86
CA GLU A 74 -26.79 5.61 -4.95
C GLU A 74 -26.75 6.67 -3.85
N ASN A 75 -26.19 6.33 -2.68
CA ASN A 75 -26.15 7.23 -1.51
C ASN A 75 -24.73 7.72 -1.20
N GLY A 76 -24.13 8.43 -2.15
CA GLY A 76 -22.88 9.15 -1.93
C GLY A 76 -21.64 8.25 -1.74
N PHE A 77 -21.64 7.05 -2.33
CA PHE A 77 -20.54 6.09 -2.25
C PHE A 77 -20.21 5.61 -0.83
N THR A 78 -21.18 5.61 0.07
CA THR A 78 -20.98 5.26 1.47
C THR A 78 -20.48 3.82 1.63
N PRO A 79 -19.26 3.59 2.15
CA PRO A 79 -18.71 2.24 2.32
C PRO A 79 -19.29 1.53 3.55
N LYS A 80 -19.55 0.22 3.41
CA LYS A 80 -19.96 -0.67 4.50
C LYS A 80 -18.75 -1.49 4.96
N TYR A 81 -18.12 -1.03 6.04
CA TYR A 81 -17.00 -1.72 6.66
C TYR A 81 -17.46 -2.74 7.70
N ARG A 82 -16.73 -3.85 7.81
CA ARG A 82 -16.85 -4.82 8.91
C ARG A 82 -15.49 -5.12 9.53
N VAL A 83 -15.50 -5.56 10.78
CA VAL A 83 -14.33 -6.18 11.41
C VAL A 83 -14.21 -7.63 10.90
N PRO A 84 -13.12 -8.01 10.22
CA PRO A 84 -12.87 -9.41 9.83
C PRO A 84 -12.88 -10.34 11.04
N ASN A 85 -13.30 -11.59 10.87
CA ASN A 85 -13.49 -12.54 11.98
C ASN A 85 -12.19 -12.74 12.78
N GLU A 86 -11.07 -12.83 12.07
CA GLU A 86 -9.71 -12.96 12.59
C GLU A 86 -9.24 -11.74 13.39
N LYS A 87 -9.88 -10.57 13.25
CA LYS A 87 -9.55 -9.34 13.99
C LYS A 87 -10.50 -9.05 15.14
N ARG A 88 -11.57 -9.82 15.33
CA ARG A 88 -12.58 -9.57 16.38
C ARG A 88 -11.99 -9.57 17.79
N GLU A 89 -11.15 -10.56 18.12
CA GLU A 89 -10.51 -10.63 19.44
C GLU A 89 -9.53 -9.48 19.67
N VAL A 90 -8.79 -9.07 18.64
CA VAL A 90 -7.89 -7.91 18.71
C VAL A 90 -8.67 -6.63 18.97
N VAL A 91 -9.73 -6.37 18.20
CA VAL A 91 -10.59 -5.19 18.39
C VAL A 91 -11.25 -5.21 19.76
N LYS A 92 -11.76 -6.36 20.21
CA LYS A 92 -12.37 -6.50 21.54
C LYS A 92 -11.39 -6.21 22.66
N SER A 93 -10.15 -6.70 22.54
CA SER A 93 -9.07 -6.43 23.49
C SER A 93 -8.70 -4.94 23.50
N LEU A 94 -8.54 -4.33 22.32
CA LEU A 94 -8.25 -2.90 22.19
C LEU A 94 -9.36 -2.03 22.74
N ALA A 95 -10.64 -2.37 22.49
CA ALA A 95 -11.79 -1.66 23.03
C ALA A 95 -11.83 -1.74 24.56
N ALA A 96 -11.53 -2.91 25.14
CA ALA A 96 -11.47 -3.09 26.58
C ALA A 96 -10.34 -2.27 27.24
N GLU A 97 -9.18 -2.15 26.59
CA GLU A 97 -8.08 -1.33 27.07
C GLU A 97 -8.35 0.17 26.88
N ALA A 98 -8.92 0.55 25.73
CA ALA A 98 -9.33 1.91 25.42
C ALA A 98 -10.40 2.41 26.39
N ALA A 99 -11.33 1.57 26.84
CA ALA A 99 -12.33 1.94 27.83
C ALA A 99 -11.74 2.33 29.21
N LYS A 100 -10.54 1.82 29.55
CA LYS A 100 -9.87 2.08 30.83
C LYS A 100 -8.94 3.29 30.78
N ALA A 101 -8.33 3.56 29.63
CA ALA A 101 -7.36 4.63 29.45
C ALA A 101 -8.01 6.01 29.59
N GLU A 102 -7.28 7.03 30.01
CA GLU A 102 -7.75 8.42 30.00
C GLU A 102 -7.50 9.03 28.62
N GLU A 103 -6.25 8.95 28.16
CA GLU A 103 -5.81 9.41 26.83
C GLU A 103 -5.41 8.23 25.94
N ILE A 104 -5.72 8.32 24.65
CA ILE A 104 -5.40 7.30 23.64
C ILE A 104 -4.59 7.94 22.51
N TYR A 105 -3.38 7.44 22.30
CA TYR A 105 -2.47 7.86 21.25
C TYR A 105 -2.51 6.86 20.09
N LEU A 106 -2.82 7.35 18.90
CA LEU A 106 -2.82 6.60 17.65
C LEU A 106 -1.48 6.87 16.94
N ALA A 107 -0.57 5.90 17.02
CA ALA A 107 0.80 5.99 16.51
C ALA A 107 1.00 5.06 15.29
N THR A 108 0.12 5.22 14.30
CA THR A 108 0.23 4.60 12.97
C THR A 108 1.16 5.41 12.06
N ASP A 109 1.49 4.87 10.88
CA ASP A 109 2.45 5.51 9.97
C ASP A 109 2.00 6.87 9.43
N PRO A 110 2.95 7.78 9.12
CA PRO A 110 2.65 9.17 8.75
C PRO A 110 2.20 9.30 7.28
N ASP A 111 1.29 8.44 6.85
CA ASP A 111 0.70 8.47 5.51
C ASP A 111 -0.84 8.31 5.56
N ARG A 112 -1.48 8.34 4.39
CA ARG A 112 -2.95 8.18 4.29
C ARG A 112 -3.45 6.81 4.74
N GLU A 113 -2.65 5.75 4.61
CA GLU A 113 -3.05 4.40 5.03
C GLU A 113 -3.01 4.33 6.57
N GLY A 114 -1.97 4.87 7.19
CA GLY A 114 -1.87 5.01 8.63
C GLY A 114 -2.99 5.87 9.22
N GLU A 115 -3.38 6.95 8.55
CA GLU A 115 -4.52 7.78 8.98
C GLU A 115 -5.85 7.01 8.89
N ALA A 116 -6.07 6.25 7.82
CA ALA A 116 -7.26 5.41 7.67
C ALA A 116 -7.31 4.26 8.69
N ILE A 117 -6.15 3.66 9.04
CA ILE A 117 -6.07 2.65 10.11
C ILE A 117 -6.44 3.28 11.45
N ALA A 118 -5.92 4.47 11.76
CA ALA A 118 -6.24 5.21 12.98
C ALA A 118 -7.76 5.51 13.06
N TRP A 119 -8.35 5.98 11.96
CA TRP A 119 -9.81 6.17 11.87
C TRP A 119 -10.59 4.88 12.10
N HIS A 120 -10.23 3.79 11.40
CA HIS A 120 -10.88 2.50 11.54
C HIS A 120 -10.77 1.93 12.95
N LEU A 121 -9.67 2.17 13.64
CA LEU A 121 -9.47 1.79 15.04
C LEU A 121 -10.41 2.55 15.96
N MET A 122 -10.53 3.87 15.80
CA MET A 122 -11.45 4.67 16.59
C MET A 122 -12.88 4.18 16.46
N GLU A 123 -13.31 3.95 15.21
CA GLU A 123 -14.65 3.46 14.92
C GLU A 123 -14.90 2.03 15.42
N ALA A 124 -13.92 1.13 15.25
CA ALA A 124 -14.06 -0.28 15.64
C ALA A 124 -14.07 -0.46 17.17
N ALA A 125 -13.24 0.33 17.88
CA ALA A 125 -13.09 0.27 19.33
C ALA A 125 -13.97 1.29 20.07
N GLN A 126 -14.81 2.05 19.35
CA GLN A 126 -15.69 3.08 19.88
C GLN A 126 -14.96 4.12 20.75
N ILE A 127 -13.80 4.59 20.26
CA ILE A 127 -12.98 5.58 20.94
C ILE A 127 -13.54 6.97 20.66
N GLU A 128 -13.82 7.74 21.73
CA GLU A 128 -14.30 9.11 21.61
C GLU A 128 -13.21 10.03 21.00
N PRO A 129 -13.54 10.87 20.00
CA PRO A 129 -12.58 11.76 19.33
C PRO A 129 -11.79 12.67 20.28
N GLU A 130 -12.41 13.12 21.39
CA GLU A 130 -11.82 14.03 22.36
C GLU A 130 -10.66 13.38 23.14
N ARG A 131 -10.67 12.04 23.22
CA ARG A 131 -9.64 11.24 23.90
C ARG A 131 -8.57 10.72 22.96
N ALA A 132 -8.80 10.83 21.64
CA ALA A 132 -7.90 10.35 20.62
C ALA A 132 -6.89 11.42 20.20
N ARG A 133 -5.61 11.07 20.24
CA ARG A 133 -4.48 11.92 19.86
C ARG A 133 -3.67 11.21 18.79
N ARG A 134 -3.49 11.81 17.62
CA ARG A 134 -2.69 11.26 16.53
C ARG A 134 -1.23 11.67 16.70
N VAL A 135 -0.33 10.68 16.69
CA VAL A 135 1.12 10.86 16.82
C VAL A 135 1.80 10.31 15.58
N SER A 136 2.54 11.16 14.88
CA SER A 136 3.26 10.80 13.66
C SER A 136 4.75 11.08 13.81
N PHE A 137 5.58 10.14 13.41
CA PHE A 137 7.04 10.26 13.35
C PHE A 137 7.52 9.56 12.08
N HIS A 138 8.56 10.10 11.45
CA HIS A 138 9.14 9.54 10.22
C HIS A 138 10.23 8.49 10.51
N GLU A 139 10.75 8.48 11.73
CA GLU A 139 11.76 7.55 12.21
C GLU A 139 11.45 7.09 13.63
N ILE A 140 11.99 5.93 14.01
CA ILE A 140 11.76 5.30 15.32
C ILE A 140 13.00 5.47 16.19
N THR A 141 13.35 6.73 16.49
CA THR A 141 14.41 7.13 17.44
C THR A 141 13.78 7.57 18.76
N LYS A 142 14.56 7.63 19.84
CA LYS A 142 14.03 8.00 21.16
C LYS A 142 13.58 9.47 21.15
N GLU A 143 14.36 10.32 20.49
CA GLU A 143 14.16 11.76 20.36
C GLU A 143 12.93 12.06 19.52
N ALA A 144 12.81 11.48 18.32
CA ALA A 144 11.66 11.70 17.44
C ALA A 144 10.35 11.19 18.08
N VAL A 145 10.40 10.06 18.80
CA VAL A 145 9.22 9.57 19.52
C VAL A 145 8.85 10.49 20.68
N ALA A 146 9.80 11.01 21.46
CA ALA A 146 9.50 11.95 22.52
C ALA A 146 8.85 13.23 21.99
N GLU A 147 9.44 13.84 20.96
CA GLU A 147 8.93 15.07 20.32
C GLU A 147 7.51 14.87 19.76
N ALA A 148 7.24 13.72 19.12
CA ALA A 148 5.94 13.44 18.54
C ALA A 148 4.84 13.26 19.61
N PHE A 149 5.19 12.78 20.81
CA PHE A 149 4.26 12.65 21.93
C PHE A 149 4.03 13.97 22.69
N GLU A 150 4.96 14.91 22.60
CA GLU A 150 4.79 16.29 23.09
C GLU A 150 3.86 17.12 22.18
N ASN A 151 3.83 16.81 20.88
CA ASN A 151 3.07 17.55 19.87
C ASN A 151 2.00 16.70 19.17
N PRO A 152 1.03 16.10 19.90
CA PRO A 152 -0.03 15.32 19.26
C PRO A 152 -1.00 16.22 18.49
N ARG A 153 -1.51 15.71 17.37
CA ARG A 153 -2.52 16.39 16.54
C ARG A 153 -3.85 15.64 16.53
N PRO A 154 -4.97 16.27 16.12
CA PRO A 154 -6.18 15.52 15.76
C PRO A 154 -5.95 14.70 14.48
N LEU A 155 -6.86 13.77 14.23
CA LEU A 155 -6.92 12.98 13.00
C LEU A 155 -7.24 13.90 11.79
N ASP A 156 -6.52 13.74 10.69
CA ASP A 156 -6.77 14.46 9.43
C ASP A 156 -7.77 13.66 8.57
N LEU A 157 -9.04 14.05 8.65
CA LEU A 157 -10.11 13.40 7.90
C LEU A 157 -9.93 13.49 6.39
N ARG A 158 -9.19 14.47 5.86
CA ARG A 158 -8.95 14.58 4.41
C ARG A 158 -8.05 13.45 3.90
N LEU A 159 -7.07 13.04 4.70
CA LEU A 159 -6.22 11.89 4.39
C LEU A 159 -7.01 10.58 4.47
N VAL A 160 -7.89 10.47 5.46
CA VAL A 160 -8.83 9.34 5.58
C VAL A 160 -9.72 9.27 4.34
N ASP A 161 -10.35 10.37 3.94
CA ASP A 161 -11.22 10.44 2.77
C ASP A 161 -10.48 10.14 1.47
N ALA A 162 -9.22 10.60 1.34
CA ALA A 162 -8.38 10.27 0.19
C ALA A 162 -8.09 8.75 0.11
N GLN A 163 -7.85 8.10 1.25
CA GLN A 163 -7.65 6.65 1.31
C GLN A 163 -8.96 5.89 1.02
N GLN A 164 -10.09 6.33 1.60
CA GLN A 164 -11.40 5.75 1.36
C GLN A 164 -11.80 5.88 -0.11
N GLY A 165 -11.60 7.06 -0.72
CA GLY A 165 -11.86 7.31 -2.13
C GLY A 165 -11.07 6.36 -3.03
N ARG A 166 -9.77 6.16 -2.75
CA ARG A 166 -8.95 5.15 -3.44
C ARG A 166 -9.53 3.74 -3.27
N ARG A 167 -9.88 3.36 -2.04
CA ARG A 167 -10.39 2.03 -1.71
C ARG A 167 -11.73 1.73 -2.39
N VAL A 168 -12.62 2.71 -2.43
CA VAL A 168 -13.91 2.65 -3.13
C VAL A 168 -13.70 2.54 -4.64
N LEU A 169 -12.85 3.39 -5.22
CA LEU A 169 -12.55 3.34 -6.65
C LEU A 169 -12.00 1.96 -7.08
N ASP A 170 -11.01 1.44 -6.34
CA ASP A 170 -10.41 0.13 -6.62
C ASP A 170 -11.46 -0.98 -6.48
N ARG A 171 -12.41 -0.85 -5.54
CA ARG A 171 -13.53 -1.79 -5.36
C ARG A 171 -14.51 -1.76 -6.53
N LEU A 172 -14.90 -0.58 -7.01
CA LEU A 172 -15.82 -0.42 -8.14
C LEU A 172 -15.23 -1.03 -9.41
N VAL A 173 -13.97 -0.72 -9.73
CA VAL A 173 -13.29 -1.27 -10.90
C VAL A 173 -13.20 -2.80 -10.81
N GLY A 174 -12.76 -3.33 -9.68
CA GLY A 174 -12.61 -4.77 -9.50
C GLY A 174 -13.93 -5.51 -9.61
N TYR A 175 -14.99 -5.02 -8.95
CA TYR A 175 -16.28 -5.70 -8.91
C TYR A 175 -17.07 -5.58 -10.22
N SER A 176 -16.99 -4.43 -10.91
CA SER A 176 -17.72 -4.22 -12.16
C SER A 176 -17.05 -4.86 -13.37
N ILE A 177 -15.70 -4.90 -13.44
CA ILE A 177 -14.99 -5.40 -14.63
C ILE A 177 -14.67 -6.89 -14.54
N SER A 178 -14.39 -7.45 -13.35
CA SER A 178 -14.01 -8.87 -13.24
C SER A 178 -15.05 -9.85 -13.82
N PRO A 179 -16.38 -9.66 -13.64
CA PRO A 179 -17.38 -10.54 -14.27
C PRO A 179 -17.32 -10.56 -15.80
N ILE A 180 -16.95 -9.42 -16.43
CA ILE A 180 -16.76 -9.33 -17.87
C ILE A 180 -15.57 -10.21 -18.31
N LEU A 181 -14.46 -10.15 -17.56
CA LEU A 181 -13.29 -11.01 -17.81
C LEU A 181 -13.62 -12.50 -17.67
N TRP A 182 -14.48 -12.86 -16.71
CA TRP A 182 -14.91 -14.25 -16.54
C TRP A 182 -15.73 -14.76 -17.71
N SER A 183 -16.60 -13.91 -18.25
CA SER A 183 -17.44 -14.24 -19.40
C SER A 183 -16.67 -14.27 -20.72
N LYS A 184 -15.69 -13.38 -20.90
CA LYS A 184 -15.03 -13.15 -22.20
C LYS A 184 -13.65 -13.75 -22.35
N VAL A 185 -12.97 -14.06 -21.23
CA VAL A 185 -11.57 -14.52 -21.25
C VAL A 185 -11.42 -15.83 -20.49
N ARG A 186 -11.54 -15.78 -19.15
CA ARG A 186 -11.40 -16.97 -18.29
C ARG A 186 -11.98 -16.69 -16.91
N SER A 187 -12.63 -17.69 -16.34
CA SER A 187 -13.10 -17.64 -14.95
C SER A 187 -11.95 -17.37 -13.97
N ARG A 188 -12.27 -16.70 -12.85
CA ARG A 188 -11.35 -16.36 -11.75
C ARG A 188 -10.24 -15.35 -12.09
N LEU A 189 -10.32 -14.65 -13.22
CA LEU A 189 -9.45 -13.49 -13.49
C LEU A 189 -9.89 -12.27 -12.67
N SER A 190 -8.95 -11.43 -12.26
CA SER A 190 -9.26 -10.18 -11.56
C SER A 190 -8.92 -8.98 -12.43
N ALA A 191 -9.86 -8.04 -12.54
CA ALA A 191 -9.58 -6.71 -13.03
C ALA A 191 -9.02 -5.84 -11.89
N GLY A 192 -7.99 -5.06 -12.18
CA GLY A 192 -7.41 -4.16 -11.20
C GLY A 192 -6.98 -2.86 -11.87
N ARG A 193 -7.46 -1.72 -11.38
CA ARG A 193 -7.20 -0.40 -11.99
C ARG A 193 -5.71 -0.17 -12.30
N VAL A 194 -4.83 -0.46 -11.34
CA VAL A 194 -3.37 -0.30 -11.49
C VAL A 194 -2.72 -1.55 -12.08
N GLN A 195 -3.15 -2.74 -11.67
CA GLN A 195 -2.56 -4.01 -12.11
C GLN A 195 -2.72 -4.23 -13.61
N SER A 196 -3.90 -3.91 -14.17
CA SER A 196 -4.15 -4.04 -15.61
C SER A 196 -3.33 -3.06 -16.43
N ALA A 197 -3.09 -1.84 -15.93
CA ALA A 197 -2.21 -0.87 -16.58
C ALA A 197 -0.74 -1.32 -16.56
N ALA A 198 -0.25 -1.83 -15.42
CA ALA A 198 1.09 -2.38 -15.31
C ALA A 198 1.31 -3.60 -16.23
N LEU A 199 0.33 -4.52 -16.27
CA LEU A 199 0.36 -5.66 -17.18
C LEU A 199 0.41 -5.22 -18.65
N ARG A 200 -0.35 -4.17 -19.02
CA ARG A 200 -0.29 -3.60 -20.36
C ARG A 200 1.12 -3.13 -20.73
N MET A 201 1.84 -2.45 -19.83
CA MET A 201 3.21 -2.01 -20.11
C MET A 201 4.15 -3.19 -20.44
N VAL A 202 4.02 -4.30 -19.70
CA VAL A 202 4.79 -5.53 -19.95
C VAL A 202 4.41 -6.15 -21.30
N VAL A 203 3.12 -6.25 -21.59
CA VAL A 203 2.61 -6.81 -22.85
C VAL A 203 3.02 -5.96 -24.05
N ASP A 204 2.98 -4.63 -23.92
CA ASP A 204 3.38 -3.71 -24.99
C ASP A 204 4.89 -3.84 -25.28
N ARG A 205 5.74 -3.95 -24.24
CA ARG A 205 7.18 -4.27 -24.40
C ARG A 205 7.39 -5.63 -25.06
N GLU A 206 6.67 -6.66 -24.65
CA GLU A 206 6.79 -7.99 -25.25
C GLU A 206 6.42 -7.97 -26.75
N ARG A 207 5.40 -7.20 -27.12
CA ARG A 207 5.04 -6.99 -28.53
C ARG A 207 6.12 -6.23 -29.31
N GLU A 208 6.80 -5.27 -28.69
CA GLU A 208 7.96 -4.60 -29.30
C GLU A 208 9.09 -5.61 -29.58
N VAL A 209 9.40 -6.50 -28.63
CA VAL A 209 10.40 -7.55 -28.80
C VAL A 209 10.00 -8.53 -29.90
N GLN A 210 8.74 -8.97 -29.96
CA GLN A 210 8.24 -9.89 -30.99
C GLN A 210 8.26 -9.28 -32.41
N LYS A 211 8.12 -7.95 -32.51
CA LYS A 211 8.18 -7.21 -33.77
C LYS A 211 9.60 -6.74 -34.14
N PHE A 212 10.57 -6.96 -33.26
CA PHE A 212 11.93 -6.54 -33.52
C PHE A 212 12.53 -7.43 -34.61
N GLU A 213 12.88 -6.82 -35.74
CA GLU A 213 13.60 -7.46 -36.82
C GLU A 213 15.11 -7.19 -36.62
N PRO A 214 15.90 -8.19 -36.17
CA PRO A 214 17.33 -7.98 -35.93
C PRO A 214 18.05 -7.65 -37.23
N VAL A 215 18.85 -6.60 -37.21
CA VAL A 215 19.73 -6.22 -38.32
C VAL A 215 21.15 -6.65 -37.97
N GLU A 216 21.76 -7.43 -38.84
CA GLU A 216 23.17 -7.82 -38.72
C GLU A 216 24.06 -6.57 -38.83
N TYR A 217 25.02 -6.45 -37.91
CA TYR A 217 26.08 -5.46 -37.99
C TYR A 217 27.35 -6.04 -37.38
N TRP A 218 28.48 -5.58 -37.87
CA TRP A 218 29.80 -6.00 -37.43
C TRP A 218 30.54 -4.84 -36.80
N THR A 219 31.25 -5.12 -35.72
CA THR A 219 32.23 -4.23 -35.11
C THR A 219 33.62 -4.78 -35.36
N VAL A 220 34.58 -3.90 -35.62
CA VAL A 220 35.99 -4.26 -35.75
C VAL A 220 36.74 -3.76 -34.53
N ASP A 221 37.32 -4.69 -33.77
CA ASP A 221 38.20 -4.41 -32.63
C ASP A 221 39.64 -4.79 -33.02
N ALA A 222 40.62 -4.01 -32.58
CA ALA A 222 42.05 -4.21 -32.80
C ALA A 222 42.80 -4.20 -31.47
N ASP A 223 43.68 -5.18 -31.27
CA ASP A 223 44.63 -5.19 -30.16
C ASP A 223 45.90 -4.46 -30.62
N LEU A 224 46.18 -3.31 -30.01
CA LEU A 224 47.26 -2.40 -30.38
C LEU A 224 48.36 -2.44 -29.33
N LEU A 225 49.62 -2.43 -29.78
CA LEU A 225 50.79 -2.29 -28.93
C LEU A 225 51.60 -1.09 -29.41
N SER A 226 51.93 -0.18 -28.49
CA SER A 226 52.88 0.90 -28.73
C SER A 226 54.24 0.51 -28.17
N ASP A 227 55.28 0.57 -29.00
CA ASP A 227 56.66 0.36 -28.56
C ASP A 227 57.13 1.46 -27.60
N VAL A 228 56.54 2.65 -27.71
CA VAL A 228 56.87 3.84 -26.89
C VAL A 228 56.06 3.87 -25.59
N HIS A 229 54.82 3.36 -25.63
CA HIS A 229 53.89 3.37 -24.50
C HIS A 229 53.22 2.00 -24.28
N PRO A 230 53.97 0.98 -23.84
CA PRO A 230 53.36 -0.25 -23.32
C PRO A 230 52.50 0.06 -22.07
N PRO A 231 51.46 -0.72 -21.76
CA PRO A 231 51.11 -2.03 -22.31
C PRO A 231 50.16 -1.99 -23.53
N ALA A 232 49.92 -3.15 -24.14
CA ALA A 232 48.92 -3.30 -25.18
C ALA A 232 47.52 -2.89 -24.71
N PHE A 233 46.72 -2.35 -25.61
CA PHE A 233 45.33 -1.96 -25.35
C PHE A 233 44.43 -2.31 -26.54
N ARG A 234 43.14 -2.52 -26.27
CA ARG A 234 42.14 -2.79 -27.30
C ARG A 234 41.50 -1.49 -27.77
N ALA A 235 41.43 -1.29 -29.07
CA ALA A 235 40.74 -0.18 -29.71
C ALA A 235 39.59 -0.70 -30.59
N ARG A 236 38.48 0.03 -30.63
CA ARG A 236 37.34 -0.26 -31.53
C ARG A 236 37.34 0.73 -32.69
N LEU A 237 37.09 0.25 -33.90
CA LEU A 237 36.83 1.11 -35.05
C LEU A 237 35.56 1.93 -34.81
N THR A 238 35.73 3.25 -34.74
CA THR A 238 34.61 4.19 -34.50
C THR A 238 34.21 4.96 -35.75
N ARG A 239 35.13 5.19 -36.70
CA ARG A 239 34.89 5.93 -37.94
C ARG A 239 35.72 5.41 -39.10
N ILE A 240 35.18 5.50 -40.31
CA ILE A 240 35.90 5.35 -41.59
C ILE A 240 35.68 6.65 -42.35
N ASP A 241 36.76 7.32 -42.76
CA ASP A 241 36.70 8.61 -43.47
C ASP A 241 35.82 9.68 -42.79
N GLY A 242 35.82 9.70 -41.45
CA GLY A 242 35.04 10.64 -40.64
C GLY A 242 33.60 10.22 -40.35
N GLU A 243 33.08 9.19 -41.03
CA GLU A 243 31.70 8.72 -40.89
C GLU A 243 31.58 7.46 -40.03
N ALA A 244 30.40 7.21 -39.46
CA ALA A 244 30.14 6.00 -38.69
C ALA A 244 30.25 4.74 -39.58
N PRO A 245 30.97 3.69 -39.16
CA PRO A 245 31.17 2.51 -39.98
C PRO A 245 29.85 1.75 -40.17
N VAL A 246 29.50 1.49 -41.43
CA VAL A 246 28.33 0.67 -41.81
C VAL A 246 28.84 -0.68 -42.33
N ILE A 247 28.84 -1.69 -41.47
CA ILE A 247 29.37 -3.02 -41.80
C ILE A 247 28.24 -4.06 -41.59
N PRO A 248 27.33 -4.25 -42.56
CA PRO A 248 26.12 -5.03 -42.38
C PRO A 248 26.32 -6.55 -42.53
N SER A 249 27.51 -7.01 -42.95
CA SER A 249 27.78 -8.42 -43.19
C SER A 249 29.26 -8.77 -43.11
N GLN A 250 29.57 -10.07 -42.98
CA GLN A 250 30.96 -10.55 -43.00
C GLN A 250 31.72 -10.13 -44.27
N ALA A 251 31.05 -10.12 -45.43
CA ALA A 251 31.67 -9.70 -46.69
C ALA A 251 32.10 -8.22 -46.66
N ALA A 252 31.35 -7.37 -45.95
CA ALA A 252 31.70 -5.97 -45.76
C ALA A 252 32.88 -5.75 -44.79
N VAL A 253 33.17 -6.73 -43.92
CA VAL A 253 34.32 -6.67 -42.99
C VAL A 253 35.65 -6.86 -43.73
N ALA A 254 35.69 -7.75 -44.73
CA ALA A 254 36.92 -8.11 -45.44
C ALA A 254 37.73 -6.90 -45.98
N PRO A 255 37.14 -5.96 -46.74
CA PRO A 255 37.90 -4.79 -47.22
C PRO A 255 38.37 -3.87 -46.09
N VAL A 256 37.61 -3.75 -44.99
CA VAL A 256 38.00 -2.96 -43.81
C VAL A 256 39.22 -3.56 -43.12
N LEU A 257 39.25 -4.89 -42.97
CA LEU A 257 40.41 -5.58 -42.37
C LEU A 257 41.66 -5.48 -43.25
N GLU A 258 41.53 -5.59 -44.57
CA GLU A 258 42.68 -5.43 -45.47
C GLU A 258 43.25 -4.01 -45.44
N ALA A 259 42.39 -2.98 -45.39
CA ALA A 259 42.81 -1.60 -45.19
C ALA A 259 43.54 -1.41 -43.84
N LEU A 260 43.05 -2.03 -42.76
CA LEU A 260 43.68 -1.93 -41.44
C LEU A 260 45.02 -2.69 -41.33
N LYS A 261 45.17 -3.84 -41.99
CA LYS A 261 46.45 -4.59 -42.01
C LYS A 261 47.60 -3.82 -42.63
N SER A 262 47.28 -2.93 -43.58
CA SER A 262 48.26 -2.09 -44.28
C SER A 262 48.43 -0.71 -43.64
N ALA A 263 47.62 -0.36 -42.63
CA ALA A 263 47.68 0.91 -41.94
C ALA A 263 48.74 0.91 -40.84
N ALA A 264 49.55 1.96 -40.78
CA ALA A 264 50.43 2.23 -39.65
C ALA A 264 49.72 3.14 -38.65
N LEU A 265 49.89 2.87 -37.36
CA LEU A 265 49.44 3.77 -36.30
C LEU A 265 50.35 5.00 -36.31
N THR A 266 49.90 6.10 -36.91
CA THR A 266 50.59 7.40 -36.87
C THR A 266 50.21 8.19 -35.63
#